data_AF-A0AAN5D7U0-F1
#
_entry.id   AF-A0AAN5D7U0-F1
#
_cell.length_a   1.000
_cell.length_b   1.000
_cell.length_c   1.000
_cell.angle_alpha   90.00
_cell.angle_beta   90.00
_cell.angle_gamma   90.00
#
_symmetry.space_group_name_H-M   'P 1'
#
loop_
_entity.id
_entity.type
_entity.pdbx_description
1 polymer ?
#
loop_
_entity_poly.entity_id
_entity_poly.type
_entity_poly.pdbx_seq_one_letter_code
_entity_poly.pdbx_strand_id
1 'polypeptide(L)'
;QFRPLLCPSSDGMLKGMKLLQMFLPTMMTKEEHASFGADLWFEEVWHHFISIQRNSIVEPYQVRLFTRLSRAQSYLTRLMTIIESFLHPSNYGNHSSPLLNLLNRLVNEMVNRI
;
A
#
# COMPACT_ATOMS: atom_id res chain seq x y z
N GLN A 1 11.06 -13.72 -16.11
CA GLN A 1 10.21 -13.80 -17.32
C GLN A 1 8.84 -13.10 -17.19
N PHE A 2 8.61 -12.22 -16.18
CA PHE A 2 7.29 -11.60 -15.96
C PHE A 2 7.04 -10.28 -16.71
N ARG A 3 8.08 -9.58 -17.19
CA ARG A 3 7.96 -8.28 -17.88
C ARG A 3 6.95 -8.26 -19.04
N PRO A 4 6.85 -9.29 -19.91
CA PRO A 4 5.84 -9.33 -20.96
C PRO A 4 4.39 -9.30 -20.45
N LEU A 5 4.14 -9.72 -19.21
CA LEU A 5 2.83 -9.71 -18.56
C LEU A 5 2.49 -8.36 -17.91
N LEU A 6 3.36 -7.34 -18.00
CA LEU A 6 3.12 -5.98 -17.52
C LEU A 6 2.57 -5.05 -18.59
N CYS A 7 2.41 -5.55 -19.83
CA CYS A 7 1.93 -4.77 -20.94
C CYS A 7 0.43 -4.43 -20.79
N PRO A 8 0.02 -3.14 -20.79
CA PRO A 8 -1.36 -2.70 -20.58
C PRO A 8 -2.36 -3.25 -21.59
N SER A 9 -1.91 -3.51 -22.82
CA SER A 9 -2.73 -4.00 -23.92
C SER A 9 -2.74 -5.52 -24.05
N SER A 10 -2.09 -6.24 -23.13
CA SER A 10 -2.05 -7.70 -23.16
C SER A 10 -3.15 -8.32 -22.29
N ASP A 11 -3.78 -9.39 -22.81
CA ASP A 11 -4.73 -10.22 -22.04
C ASP A 11 -4.10 -10.83 -20.78
N GLY A 12 -2.76 -10.87 -20.72
CA GLY A 12 -1.99 -11.42 -19.61
C GLY A 12 -1.86 -10.48 -18.40
N MET A 13 -2.19 -9.20 -18.51
CA MET A 13 -1.84 -8.22 -17.46
C MET A 13 -2.51 -8.48 -16.12
N LEU A 14 -3.80 -8.84 -16.12
CA LEU A 14 -4.51 -9.19 -14.89
C LEU A 14 -3.86 -10.40 -14.19
N LYS A 15 -3.46 -11.41 -14.97
CA LYS A 15 -2.78 -12.61 -14.44
C LYS A 15 -1.40 -12.25 -13.90
N GLY A 16 -0.65 -11.40 -14.63
CA GLY A 16 0.63 -10.86 -14.19
C GLY A 16 0.51 -10.12 -12.85
N MET A 17 -0.45 -9.21 -12.74
CA MET A 17 -0.69 -8.43 -11.51
C MET A 17 -1.09 -9.32 -10.32
N LYS A 18 -1.94 -10.33 -10.52
CA LYS A 18 -2.27 -11.31 -9.48
C LYS A 18 -1.02 -12.06 -9.00
N LEU A 19 -0.18 -12.54 -9.91
CA LEU A 19 1.04 -13.27 -9.56
C LEU A 19 2.03 -12.38 -8.80
N LEU A 20 2.22 -11.14 -9.22
CA LEU A 20 3.07 -10.19 -8.50
C LEU A 20 2.51 -9.87 -7.11
N GLN A 21 1.20 -9.67 -6.98
CA GLN A 21 0.57 -9.43 -5.68
C GLN A 21 0.75 -10.60 -4.71
N MET A 22 0.79 -11.85 -5.20
CA MET A 22 0.98 -13.04 -4.36
C MET A 22 2.45 -13.30 -4.02
N PHE A 23 3.35 -13.18 -4.99
CA PHE A 23 4.71 -13.73 -4.88
C PHE A 23 5.83 -12.70 -4.89
N LEU A 24 5.59 -11.46 -5.35
CA LEU A 24 6.64 -10.45 -5.42
C LEU A 24 7.00 -9.99 -4.00
N PRO A 25 8.24 -10.17 -3.52
CA PRO A 25 8.60 -9.74 -2.18
C PRO A 25 8.75 -8.21 -2.14
N THR A 26 8.25 -7.60 -1.08
CA THR A 26 8.26 -6.13 -0.87
C THR A 26 8.89 -5.72 0.45
N MET A 27 9.24 -6.69 1.30
CA MET A 27 9.94 -6.49 2.57
C MET A 27 11.43 -6.73 2.32
N MET A 28 12.14 -5.69 1.90
CA MET A 28 13.57 -5.77 1.57
C MET A 28 14.30 -4.52 2.10
N THR A 29 15.63 -4.57 2.13
CA THR A 29 16.47 -3.38 2.36
C THR A 29 16.52 -2.50 1.11
N LYS A 30 17.09 -1.30 1.25
CA LYS A 30 17.26 -0.38 0.13
C LYS A 30 18.21 -0.96 -0.92
N GLU A 31 19.28 -1.61 -0.48
CA GLU A 31 20.31 -2.21 -1.32
C GLU A 31 19.76 -3.41 -2.11
N GLU A 32 18.91 -4.22 -1.47
CA GLU A 32 18.19 -5.32 -2.10
C GLU A 32 17.17 -4.80 -3.13
N HIS A 33 16.44 -3.72 -2.80
CA HIS A 33 15.52 -3.10 -3.75
C HIS A 33 16.23 -2.58 -5.01
N ALA A 34 17.41 -1.98 -4.88
CA ALA A 34 18.23 -1.54 -6.00
C ALA A 34 18.75 -2.71 -6.85
N SER A 35 19.05 -3.86 -6.22
CA SER A 35 19.67 -5.00 -6.90
C SER A 35 18.65 -5.91 -7.59
N PHE A 36 17.52 -6.20 -6.92
CA PHE A 36 16.54 -7.19 -7.40
C PHE A 36 15.10 -6.94 -6.94
N GLY A 37 14.82 -5.79 -6.30
CA GLY A 37 13.49 -5.48 -5.77
C GLY A 37 12.77 -4.38 -6.54
N ALA A 38 12.24 -3.39 -5.81
CA ALA A 38 11.28 -2.43 -6.33
C ALA A 38 11.85 -1.55 -7.45
N ASP A 39 13.13 -1.19 -7.40
CA ASP A 39 13.77 -0.30 -8.38
C ASP A 39 13.73 -0.86 -9.81
N LEU A 40 13.50 -2.16 -9.98
CA LEU A 40 13.44 -2.81 -11.29
C LEU A 40 12.06 -2.74 -11.98
N TRP A 41 10.99 -2.53 -11.21
CA TRP A 41 9.60 -2.63 -11.71
C TRP A 41 8.68 -1.50 -11.25
N PHE A 42 9.03 -0.75 -10.21
CA PHE A 42 8.16 0.25 -9.60
C PHE A 42 7.75 1.34 -10.60
N GLU A 43 8.71 1.93 -11.31
CA GLU A 43 8.45 3.01 -12.28
C GLU A 43 7.52 2.56 -13.41
N GLU A 44 7.67 1.33 -13.89
CA GLU A 44 6.82 0.78 -14.95
C GLU A 44 5.37 0.58 -14.47
N VAL A 45 5.19 -0.01 -13.29
CA VAL A 45 3.87 -0.22 -12.69
C VAL A 45 3.23 1.10 -12.26
N TRP A 46 4.02 2.08 -11.80
CA TRP A 46 3.58 3.42 -11.45
C TRP A 46 3.14 4.22 -12.67
N HIS A 47 3.97 4.24 -13.72
CA HIS A 47 3.63 4.85 -15.01
C HIS A 47 2.34 4.26 -15.58
N HIS A 48 2.18 2.94 -15.48
CA HIS A 48 0.92 2.30 -15.83
C HIS A 48 -0.22 2.83 -14.96
N PHE A 49 -0.12 2.76 -13.63
CA PHE A 49 -1.17 3.21 -12.70
C PHE A 49 -1.67 4.64 -12.99
N ILE A 50 -0.76 5.59 -13.24
CA ILE A 50 -1.13 6.99 -13.53
C ILE A 50 -1.68 7.20 -14.94
N SER A 51 -1.41 6.28 -15.87
CA SER A 51 -1.80 6.41 -17.29
C SER A 51 -3.14 5.73 -17.62
N ILE A 52 -3.73 4.93 -16.72
CA ILE A 52 -4.99 4.24 -17.00
C ILE A 52 -6.19 5.16 -16.75
N GLN A 53 -7.23 4.99 -17.56
CA GLN A 53 -8.54 5.63 -17.39
C GLN A 53 -9.28 5.07 -16.16
N ARG A 54 -10.23 5.84 -15.61
CA ARG A 54 -11.07 5.43 -14.48
C ARG A 54 -11.66 4.02 -14.69
N ASN A 55 -11.61 3.18 -13.64
CA ASN A 55 -12.14 1.80 -13.56
C ASN A 55 -11.27 0.68 -14.16
N SER A 56 -9.95 0.73 -13.96
CA SER A 56 -9.08 -0.35 -14.38
C SER A 56 -9.20 -1.60 -13.50
N ILE A 57 -9.44 -2.76 -14.12
CA ILE A 57 -9.55 -4.05 -13.41
C ILE A 57 -8.27 -4.46 -12.68
N VAL A 58 -7.12 -3.88 -13.04
CA VAL A 58 -5.83 -4.21 -12.41
C VAL A 58 -5.41 -3.24 -11.31
N GLU A 59 -6.06 -2.08 -11.23
CA GLU A 59 -5.77 -1.01 -10.27
C GLU A 59 -5.75 -1.50 -8.82
N PRO A 60 -6.71 -2.32 -8.34
CA PRO A 60 -6.69 -2.79 -6.96
C PRO A 60 -5.45 -3.62 -6.61
N TYR A 61 -4.88 -4.34 -7.59
CA TYR A 61 -3.67 -5.14 -7.39
C TYR A 61 -2.42 -4.27 -7.33
N GLN A 62 -2.36 -3.20 -8.14
CA GLN A 62 -1.29 -2.21 -8.10
C GLN A 62 -1.29 -1.44 -6.78
N VAL A 63 -2.46 -0.95 -6.34
CA VAL A 63 -2.62 -0.26 -5.04
C VAL A 63 -2.16 -1.16 -3.89
N ARG A 64 -2.47 -2.46 -3.94
CA ARG A 64 -2.04 -3.42 -2.92
C ARG A 64 -0.53 -3.64 -2.94
N LEU A 65 0.10 -3.70 -4.11
CA LEU A 65 1.57 -3.77 -4.23
C LEU A 65 2.24 -2.50 -3.66
N PHE A 66 1.74 -1.31 -4.00
CA PHE A 66 2.27 -0.05 -3.48
C PHE A 66 2.11 0.06 -1.97
N THR A 67 0.96 -0.34 -1.44
CA THR A 67 0.74 -0.36 0.01
C THR A 67 1.70 -1.30 0.72
N ARG A 68 1.97 -2.48 0.16
CA ARG A 68 2.95 -3.44 0.71
C ARG A 68 4.39 -2.94 0.62
N LEU A 69 4.72 -2.11 -0.38
CA LEU A 69 6.02 -1.46 -0.51
C LEU A 69 6.14 -0.27 0.45
N SER A 70 5.03 0.42 0.70
CA SER A 70 4.97 1.51 1.67
C SER A 70 5.17 0.97 3.08
N ARG A 71 6.17 1.50 3.79
CA ARG A 71 6.34 1.23 5.23
C ARG A 71 5.22 1.85 6.08
N ALA A 72 4.33 2.64 5.48
CA ALA A 72 3.23 3.29 6.16
C ALA A 72 2.34 2.29 6.92
N GLN A 73 2.04 1.13 6.33
CA GLN A 73 1.20 0.13 6.99
C GLN A 73 1.85 -0.42 8.28
N SER A 74 3.16 -0.67 8.30
CA SER A 74 3.83 -1.15 9.51
C SER A 74 3.92 -0.07 10.59
N TYR A 75 4.11 1.19 10.21
CA TYR A 75 4.03 2.31 11.14
C TYR A 75 2.61 2.53 11.68
N LEU A 76 1.58 2.40 10.85
CA LEU A 76 0.18 2.48 11.27
C LEU A 76 -0.17 1.35 12.23
N THR A 77 0.19 0.11 11.91
CA THR A 77 -0.01 -1.03 12.83
C THR A 77 0.67 -0.78 14.17
N ARG A 78 1.93 -0.33 14.16
CA ARG A 78 2.68 -0.02 15.38
C ARG A 78 2.07 1.14 16.17
N LEU A 79 1.59 2.19 15.49
CA LEU A 79 0.87 3.29 16.12
C LEU A 79 -0.39 2.77 16.81
N MET A 80 -1.20 1.97 16.12
CA MET A 80 -2.44 1.39 16.68
C MET A 80 -2.17 0.54 17.92
N THR A 81 -1.12 -0.28 17.91
CA THR A 81 -0.71 -1.06 19.10
C THR A 81 -0.28 -0.17 20.26
N ILE A 82 0.44 0.93 20.02
CA ILE A 82 0.90 1.83 21.09
C ILE A 82 -0.27 2.55 21.75
N ILE A 83 -1.24 3.00 20.94
CA ILE A 83 -2.35 3.82 21.45
C ILE A 83 -3.49 2.98 22.03
N GLU A 84 -3.50 1.66 21.81
CA GLU A 84 -4.56 0.75 22.23
C GLU A 84 -4.90 0.90 23.72
N SER A 85 -3.88 0.95 24.59
CA SER A 85 -4.07 1.15 26.03
C SER A 85 -4.68 2.52 26.35
N PHE A 86 -4.35 3.57 25.59
CA PHE A 86 -4.85 4.93 25.78
C PHE A 86 -6.31 5.11 25.33
N LEU A 87 -6.85 4.19 24.53
CA LEU A 87 -8.23 4.22 24.06
C LEU A 87 -9.23 3.61 25.05
N HIS A 88 -8.76 2.94 26.11
CA HIS A 88 -9.63 2.38 27.14
C HIS A 88 -10.35 3.51 27.92
N PRO A 89 -11.67 3.39 28.21
CA PRO A 89 -12.43 4.41 28.95
C PRO A 89 -11.80 4.87 30.27
N SER A 90 -11.15 3.95 30.99
CA SER A 90 -10.47 4.27 32.25
C SER A 90 -9.19 5.11 32.10
N ASN A 91 -8.66 5.24 30.89
CA ASN A 91 -7.46 6.00 30.59
C ASN A 91 -7.75 7.36 29.95
N TYR A 92 -9.03 7.78 29.91
CA TYR A 92 -9.40 9.07 29.35
C TYR A 92 -8.75 10.23 30.10
N GLY A 93 -8.20 11.17 29.34
CA GLY A 93 -7.58 12.37 29.86
C GLY A 93 -7.31 13.39 28.76
N ASN A 94 -6.42 14.35 29.04
CA ASN A 94 -6.12 15.45 28.12
C ASN A 94 -5.61 15.00 26.73
N HIS A 95 -5.05 13.79 26.64
CA HIS A 95 -4.55 13.19 25.40
C HIS A 95 -5.66 12.54 24.54
N SER A 96 -6.82 12.24 25.11
CA SER A 96 -7.86 11.46 24.42
C SER A 96 -8.53 12.23 23.28
N SER A 97 -8.82 13.53 23.48
CA SER A 97 -9.40 14.38 22.43
C SER A 97 -8.52 14.51 21.18
N PRO A 98 -7.22 14.88 21.28
CA PRO A 98 -6.35 14.93 20.10
C PRO A 98 -6.12 13.56 19.46
N LEU A 99 -6.05 12.49 20.26
CA LEU A 99 -5.89 11.13 19.74
C LEU A 99 -7.11 10.66 18.92
N LEU A 100 -8.32 10.88 19.43
CA LEU A 100 -9.56 10.56 18.71
C LEU A 100 -9.73 11.42 17.45
N ASN A 101 -9.33 12.69 17.49
CA ASN A 101 -9.35 13.55 16.30
C ASN A 101 -8.37 13.06 15.23
N LEU A 102 -7.15 12.67 15.62
CA LEU A 102 -6.18 12.05 14.71
C LEU A 102 -6.74 10.78 14.06
N LEU A 103 -7.32 9.87 14.85
CA LEU A 103 -7.91 8.62 14.35
C LEU A 103 -9.06 8.88 13.38
N ASN A 104 -9.96 9.81 13.72
CA ASN A 104 -11.06 10.17 12.86
C ASN A 104 -10.57 10.74 11.51
N ARG A 105 -9.58 11.64 11.53
CA ARG A 105 -8.97 12.17 10.31
C ARG A 105 -8.30 11.08 9.48
N LEU A 106 -7.51 10.22 10.13
CA LEU A 106 -6.84 9.11 9.47
C LEU A 106 -7.84 8.19 8.74
N VAL A 107 -8.93 7.80 9.42
CA VAL A 107 -9.98 6.96 8.82
C VAL A 107 -10.67 7.68 7.66
N ASN A 108 -10.99 8.96 7.80
CA ASN A 108 -11.62 9.74 6.72
C ASN A 108 -10.72 9.84 5.48
N GLU A 109 -9.42 10.10 5.65
CA GLU A 109 -8.46 10.12 4.54
C GLU A 109 -8.32 8.73 3.89
N MET A 110 -8.39 7.66 4.68
CA MET A 110 -8.39 6.30 4.13
C MET A 110 -9.64 6.01 3.30
N VAL A 111 -10.82 6.46 3.74
CA VAL A 111 -12.08 6.30 3.00
C VAL A 111 -12.07 7.11 1.71
N ASN A 112 -11.58 8.36 1.74
CA ASN A 112 -11.51 9.23 0.56
C ASN A 112 -10.52 8.74 -0.52
N ARG A 113 -9.62 7.81 -0.16
CA ARG A 113 -8.62 7.25 -1.08
C ARG A 113 -9.12 6.03 -1.85
N ILE A 114 -10.25 5.44 -1.45
CA ILE A 114 -10.91 4.29 -2.12
C ILE A 114 -11.87 4.81 -3.18
#